data_AF-A0A841HTA2-F1
#
_entry.id   AF-A0A841HTA2-F1
#
_cell.length_a   1.000
_cell.length_b   1.000
_cell.length_c   1.000
_cell.angle_alpha   90.00
_cell.angle_beta   90.00
_cell.angle_gamma   90.00
#
_symmetry.space_group_name_H-M   'P 1'
#
loop_
_entity.id
_entity.type
_entity.pdbx_description
1 polymer ?
#
loop_
_entity_poly.entity_id
_entity_poly.type
_entity_poly.pdbx_seq_one_letter_code
_entity_poly.pdbx_strand_id
1 'polypeptide(L)'
;MQGISIKAIVLATLAVFGIDFVSSLVLFAMFGGPPLDAPKEQIEAALAALNEDAGYLLTALVLGTASTVVGGYLTARLAPTLPYYNALAFGVLGVAISIPFSTGVPTWVRVLGLGLGIPAALAGAYLSKRKGGIAR
;
A
#
# COMPACT_ATOMS: atom_id res chain seq x y z
N MET A 1 16.78 23.40 -1.96
CA MET A 1 16.15 22.05 -1.87
C MET A 1 14.89 22.05 -0.99
N GLN A 2 14.02 23.08 -1.06
CA GLN A 2 12.80 23.19 -0.24
C GLN A 2 11.53 22.85 -1.04
N GLY A 3 11.36 21.58 -1.42
CA GLY A 3 10.17 21.16 -2.18
C GLY A 3 9.53 19.84 -1.76
N ILE A 4 10.22 19.07 -0.89
CA ILE A 4 9.68 17.84 -0.34
C ILE A 4 8.99 18.14 1.00
N SER A 5 7.69 17.86 1.08
CA SER A 5 6.88 18.07 2.29
C SER A 5 6.81 16.76 3.08
N ILE A 6 7.68 16.62 4.08
CA ILE A 6 7.71 15.44 4.97
C ILE A 6 6.34 15.24 5.65
N LYS A 7 5.67 16.33 6.07
CA LYS A 7 4.33 16.27 6.67
C LYS A 7 3.31 15.59 5.75
N ALA A 8 3.33 15.92 4.46
CA ALA A 8 2.43 15.31 3.48
C ALA A 8 2.70 13.82 3.30
N ILE A 9 3.98 13.43 3.22
CA ILE A 9 4.40 12.03 3.10
C ILE A 9 3.98 11.23 4.33
N VAL A 10 4.21 11.75 5.54
CA VAL A 10 3.82 11.10 6.80
C VAL A 10 2.31 10.93 6.89
N LEU A 11 1.52 11.98 6.60
CA LEU A 11 0.06 11.90 6.64
C LEU A 11 -0.50 10.88 5.64
N ALA A 12 0.03 10.87 4.41
CA ALA A 12 -0.38 9.90 3.41
C ALA A 12 0.01 8.47 3.81
N THR A 13 1.19 8.29 4.38
CA THR A 13 1.67 7.00 4.91
C THR A 13 0.75 6.50 6.02
N LEU A 14 0.41 7.33 6.99
CA LEU A 14 -0.52 6.98 8.06
C LEU A 14 -1.92 6.63 7.54
N ALA A 15 -2.42 7.36 6.53
CA ALA A 15 -3.70 7.06 5.90
C ALA A 15 -3.68 5.70 5.20
N VAL A 16 -2.59 5.38 4.47
CA VAL A 16 -2.42 4.09 3.80
C VAL A 16 -2.30 2.96 4.82
N PHE A 17 -1.54 3.13 5.91
CA PHE A 17 -1.50 2.15 6.99
C PHE A 17 -2.89 1.84 7.56
N GLY A 18 -3.72 2.85 7.75
CA GLY A 18 -5.11 2.66 8.18
C GLY A 18 -5.93 1.84 7.18
N ILE A 19 -5.81 2.15 5.88
CA ILE A 19 -6.49 1.42 4.80
C ILE A 19 -6.01 -0.03 4.74
N ASP A 20 -4.70 -0.26 4.80
CA ASP A 20 -4.10 -1.59 4.71
C ASP A 20 -4.46 -2.43 5.94
N PHE A 21 -4.54 -1.82 7.13
CA PHE A 21 -4.98 -2.50 8.34
C PHE A 21 -6.44 -2.97 8.23
N VAL A 22 -7.35 -2.08 7.83
CA VAL A 22 -8.76 -2.43 7.63
C VAL A 22 -8.92 -3.46 6.51
N SER A 23 -8.19 -3.30 5.40
CA SER A 23 -8.20 -4.24 4.27
C SER A 23 -7.72 -5.62 4.69
N SER A 24 -6.67 -5.69 5.52
CA SER A 24 -6.16 -6.94 6.07
C SER A 24 -7.22 -7.64 6.92
N LEU A 25 -7.95 -6.92 7.78
CA LEU A 25 -9.04 -7.49 8.58
C LEU A 25 -10.16 -8.05 7.70
N VAL A 26 -10.55 -7.31 6.66
CA VAL A 26 -11.59 -7.73 5.71
C VAL A 26 -11.15 -8.98 4.94
N LEU A 27 -9.92 -9.00 4.42
CA LEU A 27 -9.37 -10.16 3.71
C LEU A 27 -9.28 -11.37 4.62
N PHE A 28 -8.79 -11.18 5.85
CA PHE A 28 -8.69 -12.26 6.83
C PHE A 28 -10.07 -12.85 7.15
N ALA A 29 -11.10 -12.00 7.31
CA ALA A 29 -12.47 -12.47 7.50
C ALA A 29 -13.07 -13.18 6.27
N MET A 30 -12.79 -12.68 5.06
CA MET A 30 -13.33 -13.24 3.81
C MET A 30 -12.71 -14.59 3.45
N PHE A 31 -11.43 -14.80 3.74
CA PHE A 31 -10.68 -16.00 3.38
C PHE A 31 -10.54 -17.01 4.54
N GLY A 32 -11.39 -16.89 5.57
CA GLY A 32 -11.50 -17.90 6.63
C GLY A 32 -10.38 -17.87 7.68
N GLY A 33 -9.86 -16.68 8.00
CA GLY A 33 -8.86 -16.51 9.03
C GLY A 33 -9.35 -16.93 10.44
N PRO A 34 -8.45 -17.44 11.29
CA PRO A 34 -8.80 -17.94 12.61
C PRO A 34 -9.36 -16.84 13.53
N PRO A 35 -10.08 -17.24 14.60
CA PRO A 35 -10.51 -16.33 15.65
C PRO A 35 -9.33 -15.52 16.23
N LEU A 36 -9.59 -14.28 16.65
CA LEU A 36 -8.55 -13.39 17.21
C LEU A 36 -7.91 -13.92 18.51
N ASP A 37 -8.60 -14.82 19.19
CA ASP A 37 -8.20 -15.53 20.41
C ASP A 37 -7.60 -16.92 20.13
N ALA A 38 -7.38 -17.27 18.87
CA ALA A 38 -6.79 -18.55 18.49
C ALA A 38 -5.34 -18.70 19.01
N PRO A 39 -4.91 -19.93 19.34
CA PRO A 39 -3.53 -20.19 19.71
C PRO A 39 -2.59 -19.92 18.54
N LYS A 40 -1.33 -19.56 18.84
CA LYS A 40 -0.34 -19.12 17.85
C LYS A 40 -0.14 -20.14 16.73
N GLU A 41 -0.18 -21.43 17.04
CA GLU A 41 -0.03 -22.52 16.09
C GLU A 41 -1.14 -22.51 15.02
N GLN A 42 -2.38 -22.18 15.39
CA GLN A 42 -3.50 -22.05 14.45
C GLN A 42 -3.36 -20.79 13.59
N ILE A 43 -2.87 -19.68 14.16
CA ILE A 43 -2.62 -18.45 13.42
C ILE A 43 -1.54 -18.70 12.36
N GLU A 44 -0.44 -19.36 12.71
CA GLU A 44 0.64 -19.69 11.77
C GLU A 44 0.16 -20.64 10.67
N ALA A 45 -0.62 -21.67 11.00
CA ALA A 45 -1.19 -22.58 10.02
C ALA A 45 -2.15 -21.87 9.04
N ALA A 46 -2.98 -20.96 9.54
CA ALA A 46 -3.87 -20.18 8.69
C ALA A 46 -3.13 -19.18 7.80
N LEU A 47 -2.09 -18.53 8.32
CA LEU A 47 -1.23 -17.65 7.51
C LEU A 47 -0.50 -18.44 6.41
N ALA A 48 -0.05 -19.66 6.71
CA ALA A 48 0.54 -20.54 5.71
C ALA A 48 -0.48 -20.91 4.61
N ALA A 49 -1.70 -21.27 4.99
CA ALA A 49 -2.77 -21.57 4.03
C ALA A 49 -3.14 -20.35 3.16
N LEU A 50 -3.21 -19.15 3.74
CA LEU A 50 -3.46 -17.91 3.00
C LEU A 50 -2.35 -17.59 2.00
N ASN A 51 -1.09 -17.91 2.34
CA ASN A 51 0.05 -17.73 1.43
C ASN A 51 0.07 -18.71 0.25
N GLU A 52 -0.75 -19.76 0.28
CA GLU A 52 -0.94 -20.69 -0.85
C GLU A 52 -2.18 -20.34 -1.68
N ASP A 53 -3.11 -19.57 -1.13
CA ASP A 53 -4.33 -19.14 -1.81
C ASP A 53 -4.05 -18.01 -2.81
N ALA A 54 -4.08 -18.34 -4.10
CA ALA A 54 -3.86 -17.37 -5.17
C ALA A 54 -4.92 -16.25 -5.19
N GLY A 55 -6.16 -16.54 -4.78
CA GLY A 55 -7.24 -15.55 -4.70
C GLY A 55 -6.98 -14.53 -3.61
N TYR A 56 -6.54 -14.97 -2.43
CA TYR A 56 -6.12 -14.09 -1.35
C TYR A 56 -4.95 -13.20 -1.80
N LEU A 57 -3.90 -13.79 -2.36
CA LEU A 57 -2.71 -13.04 -2.78
C LEU A 57 -3.00 -12.02 -3.87
N LEU A 58 -3.84 -12.36 -4.86
CA LEU A 58 -4.24 -11.43 -5.91
C LEU A 58 -5.09 -10.28 -5.34
N THR A 59 -6.03 -10.59 -4.44
CA THR A 59 -6.89 -9.56 -3.84
C THR A 59 -6.07 -8.63 -2.95
N ALA A 60 -5.16 -9.18 -2.15
CA ALA A 60 -4.22 -8.41 -1.34
C ALA A 60 -3.32 -7.51 -2.22
N LEU A 61 -2.80 -8.03 -3.34
CA LEU A 61 -1.99 -7.25 -4.27
C LEU A 61 -2.79 -6.10 -4.89
N VAL A 62 -4.03 -6.35 -5.33
CA VAL A 62 -4.91 -5.31 -5.90
C VAL A 62 -5.23 -4.24 -4.86
N LEU A 63 -5.61 -4.63 -3.64
CA LEU A 63 -5.93 -3.69 -2.56
C LEU A 63 -4.71 -2.87 -2.13
N GLY A 64 -3.55 -3.51 -1.95
CA GLY A 64 -2.31 -2.81 -1.60
C GLY A 64 -1.82 -1.88 -2.72
N THR A 65 -2.01 -2.26 -3.98
CA THR A 65 -1.71 -1.37 -5.11
C THR A 65 -2.67 -0.19 -5.13
N ALA A 66 -3.97 -0.41 -4.91
CA ALA A 66 -4.97 0.64 -4.86
C ALA A 66 -4.74 1.60 -3.69
N SER A 67 -4.39 1.11 -2.50
CA SER A 67 -4.04 1.95 -1.34
C SER A 67 -2.79 2.79 -1.62
N THR A 68 -1.79 2.23 -2.31
CA THR A 68 -0.60 2.97 -2.76
C THR A 68 -0.96 4.09 -3.75
N VAL A 69 -1.87 3.85 -4.70
CA VAL A 69 -2.39 4.90 -5.59
C VAL A 69 -3.08 6.00 -4.77
N VAL A 70 -3.89 5.65 -3.78
CA VAL A 70 -4.54 6.62 -2.88
C VAL A 70 -3.51 7.42 -2.08
N GLY A 71 -2.48 6.78 -1.54
CA GLY A 71 -1.39 7.44 -0.82
C GLY A 71 -0.61 8.42 -1.71
N GLY A 72 -0.30 8.02 -2.95
CA GLY A 72 0.32 8.90 -3.94
C GLY A 72 -0.55 10.10 -4.31
N TYR A 73 -1.86 9.87 -4.46
CA TYR A 73 -2.86 10.93 -4.68
C TYR A 73 -2.92 11.92 -3.51
N LEU A 74 -2.99 11.42 -2.27
CA LEU A 74 -3.04 12.24 -1.06
C LEU A 74 -1.76 13.05 -0.90
N THR A 75 -0.60 12.43 -1.08
CA THR A 75 0.70 13.10 -0.97
C THR A 75 0.79 14.25 -1.98
N ALA A 76 0.43 14.00 -3.24
CA ALA A 76 0.43 15.02 -4.30
C ALA A 76 -0.58 16.15 -4.03
N ARG A 77 -1.73 15.83 -3.41
CA ARG A 77 -2.76 16.82 -3.05
C ARG A 77 -2.34 17.71 -1.87
N LEU A 78 -1.65 17.14 -0.88
CA LEU A 78 -1.16 17.84 0.31
C LEU A 78 0.11 18.66 0.03
N ALA A 79 0.88 18.33 -1.01
CA ALA A 79 2.10 19.02 -1.41
C ALA A 79 2.07 19.43 -2.90
N PRO A 80 1.31 20.48 -3.27
CA PRO A 80 1.07 20.85 -4.66
C PRO A 80 2.26 21.45 -5.40
N THR A 81 3.32 21.87 -4.68
CA THR A 81 4.51 22.52 -5.27
C THR A 81 5.37 21.56 -6.10
N LEU A 82 5.57 20.32 -5.65
CA LEU A 82 6.29 19.26 -6.39
C LEU A 82 5.59 17.90 -6.22
N PRO A 83 4.41 17.71 -6.82
CA PRO A 83 3.54 16.56 -6.52
C PRO A 83 4.18 15.22 -6.90
N TYR A 84 4.87 15.14 -8.05
CA TYR A 84 5.52 13.91 -8.51
C TYR A 84 6.72 13.52 -7.66
N TYR A 85 7.54 14.47 -7.21
CA TYR A 85 8.69 14.18 -6.35
C TYR A 85 8.24 13.72 -4.96
N ASN A 86 7.21 14.36 -4.40
CA ASN A 86 6.65 13.93 -3.12
C ASN A 86 6.00 12.54 -3.21
N ALA A 87 5.25 12.25 -4.27
CA ALA A 87 4.67 10.94 -4.50
C ALA A 87 5.74 9.85 -4.78
N LEU A 88 6.82 10.20 -5.48
CA LEU A 88 7.96 9.29 -5.67
C LEU A 88 8.63 8.99 -4.33
N ALA A 89 8.88 10.00 -3.49
CA ALA A 89 9.45 9.81 -2.15
C ALA A 89 8.53 8.93 -1.28
N PHE A 90 7.21 9.13 -1.35
CA PHE A 90 6.24 8.25 -0.72
C PHE A 90 6.31 6.80 -1.24
N GLY A 91 6.34 6.60 -2.56
CA GLY A 91 6.45 5.26 -3.15
C GLY A 91 7.75 4.54 -2.78
N VAL A 92 8.89 5.25 -2.80
CA VAL A 92 10.18 4.70 -2.35
C VAL A 92 10.16 4.33 -0.88
N LEU A 93 9.56 5.18 -0.03
CA LEU A 93 9.40 4.90 1.39
C LEU A 93 8.50 3.68 1.64
N GLY A 94 7.38 3.56 0.91
CA GLY A 94 6.50 2.39 0.98
C GLY A 94 7.21 1.10 0.57
N VAL A 95 7.97 1.13 -0.52
CA VAL A 95 8.81 0.00 -0.95
C VAL A 95 9.83 -0.36 0.12
N ALA A 96 10.54 0.62 0.68
CA ALA A 96 11.53 0.39 1.73
C ALA A 96 10.91 -0.25 2.99
N ILE A 97 9.72 0.21 3.38
CA ILE A 97 8.96 -0.36 4.51
C ILE A 97 8.52 -1.79 4.20
N SER A 98 8.13 -2.12 2.96
CA SER A 98 7.64 -3.46 2.60
C SER A 98 8.70 -4.56 2.64
N ILE A 99 9.99 -4.22 2.47
CA ILE A 99 11.09 -5.20 2.41
C ILE A 99 11.12 -6.13 3.64
N PRO A 100 11.16 -5.64 4.89
CA PRO A 100 11.18 -6.51 6.07
C PRO A 100 9.91 -7.35 6.23
N PHE A 101 8.76 -6.90 5.72
CA PHE A 101 7.48 -7.64 5.82
C PHE A 101 7.26 -8.63 4.68
N SER A 102 8.17 -8.69 3.70
CA SER A 102 8.05 -9.59 2.54
C SER A 102 8.55 -11.02 2.78
N THR A 103 9.07 -11.31 3.98
CA THR A 103 9.54 -12.64 4.35
C THR A 103 8.35 -13.57 4.62
N GLY A 104 8.16 -14.58 3.77
CA GLY A 104 7.03 -15.53 3.87
C GLY A 104 5.98 -15.40 2.77
N VAL A 105 6.08 -14.36 1.93
CA VAL A 105 5.18 -14.17 0.78
C VAL A 105 5.81 -14.80 -0.47
N PRO A 106 5.03 -15.42 -1.38
CA PRO A 106 5.54 -15.97 -2.63
C PRO A 106 6.32 -14.95 -3.47
N THR A 107 7.42 -15.40 -4.10
CA THR A 107 8.36 -14.53 -4.81
C THR A 107 7.70 -13.71 -5.92
N TRP A 108 6.71 -14.28 -6.62
CA TRP A 108 6.00 -13.58 -7.69
C TRP A 108 5.21 -12.37 -7.18
N VAL A 109 4.53 -12.50 -6.02
CA VAL A 109 3.81 -11.40 -5.37
C VAL A 109 4.80 -10.33 -4.94
N ARG A 110 5.94 -10.73 -4.38
CA ARG A 110 6.99 -9.80 -3.95
C ARG A 110 7.53 -9.00 -5.13
N VAL A 111 7.84 -9.64 -6.26
CA VAL A 111 8.34 -8.96 -7.46
C VAL A 111 7.29 -8.00 -8.01
N LEU A 112 6.03 -8.42 -8.11
CA LEU A 112 4.95 -7.56 -8.58
C LEU A 112 4.69 -6.38 -7.63
N GLY A 113 4.62 -6.62 -6.32
CA GLY A 113 4.39 -5.57 -5.32
C GLY A 113 5.50 -4.52 -5.32
N LEU A 114 6.77 -4.95 -5.34
CA LEU A 114 7.90 -4.03 -5.42
C LEU A 114 7.94 -3.27 -6.75
N GLY A 115 7.67 -3.97 -7.86
CA GLY A 115 7.65 -3.37 -9.20
C GLY A 115 6.51 -2.38 -9.41
N LEU A 116 5.34 -2.64 -8.82
CA LEU A 116 4.15 -1.81 -8.95
C LEU A 116 4.09 -0.65 -7.95
N GLY A 117 4.80 -0.71 -6.82
CA GLY A 117 4.73 0.31 -5.77
C GLY A 117 5.04 1.73 -6.27
N ILE A 118 6.14 1.91 -7.00
CA ILE A 118 6.53 3.23 -7.54
C ILE A 118 5.56 3.70 -8.65
N PRO A 119 5.25 2.89 -9.69
CA PRO A 119 4.25 3.25 -10.70
C PRO A 119 2.89 3.59 -10.12
N ALA A 120 2.42 2.84 -9.11
CA ALA A 120 1.14 3.08 -8.43
C ALA A 120 1.13 4.44 -7.71
N ALA A 121 2.18 4.75 -6.95
CA ALA A 121 2.31 6.04 -6.28
C ALA A 121 2.30 7.22 -7.28
N LEU A 122 3.02 7.07 -8.40
CA LEU A 122 3.04 8.07 -9.47
C LEU A 122 1.69 8.19 -10.20
N ALA A 123 0.99 7.08 -10.41
CA ALA A 123 -0.37 7.08 -10.98
C ALA A 123 -1.34 7.85 -10.08
N GLY A 124 -1.24 7.68 -8.75
CA GLY A 124 -1.97 8.48 -7.76
C GLY A 124 -1.72 9.99 -7.91
N ALA A 125 -0.45 10.37 -8.03
CA ALA A 125 -0.07 11.76 -8.23
C ALA A 125 -0.61 12.34 -9.55
N TYR A 126 -0.56 11.55 -10.63
CA TYR A 126 -1.12 11.92 -11.92
C TYR A 126 -2.64 12.20 -11.84
N LEU A 127 -3.39 11.33 -11.16
CA LEU A 127 -4.82 11.52 -10.92
C LEU A 127 -5.13 12.78 -10.09
N SER A 128 -4.30 13.07 -9.08
CA SER A 128 -4.42 14.28 -8.26
C SER A 128 -4.23 15.54 -9.09
N LYS A 129 -3.19 15.57 -9.93
CA LYS A 129 -2.94 16.69 -10.84
C LYS A 129 -4.06 16.88 -11.86
N ARG A 130 -4.64 15.80 -12.38
CA ARG A 130 -5.73 15.88 -13.37
C ARG A 130 -7.03 16.43 -12.77
N LYS A 131 -7.37 16.07 -11.52
CA LYS A 131 -8.53 16.62 -10.80
C LYS A 131 -8.29 18.04 -10.29
N GLY A 132 -7.06 18.39 -9.91
CA GLY A 132 -6.67 19.76 -9.54
C GLY A 132 -6.53 20.72 -10.73
N GLY A 133 -6.55 20.22 -11.97
CA GLY A 133 -6.39 21.00 -13.19
C GLY A 133 -7.66 21.58 -13.80
N ILE A 134 -8.84 21.39 -13.17
CA ILE A 134 -10.13 21.97 -13.62
C ILE A 134 -10.42 23.32 -12.92
N ALA A 135 -9.53 23.81 -12.05
CA ALA A 135 -9.62 25.16 -11.49
C ALA A 135 -8.30 25.90 -11.77
N ARG A 136 -8.18 26.41 -12.99
CA ARG A 136 -7.36 27.58 -13.30
C ARG A 136 -8.27 28.66 -13.83
#